data_AF-A0A1B6FWR3-F1
#
_entry.id   AF-A0A1B6FWR3-F1
#
_cell.length_a   1.000
_cell.length_b   1.000
_cell.length_c   1.000
_cell.angle_alpha   90.00
_cell.angle_beta   90.00
_cell.angle_gamma   90.00
#
_symmetry.space_group_name_H-M   'P 1'
#
loop_
_entity.id
_entity.type
_entity.pdbx_description
1 polymer ?
#
loop_
_entity_poly.entity_id
_entity_poly.type
_entity_poly.pdbx_seq_one_letter_code
_entity_poly.pdbx_strand_id
1 'polypeptide(L)'
;MDYSQFIKVYDIIHKDPVRCAIDKETRAEDIVVDLCQRFKIKPVARHLFSLCFHNTKEWVSPLVRLVDSKTTVFDFRLRFKVPDFSKLRILDNEAYNFYFHQARSDVLNNKVPDISCEKNKKELLGMGVADMYRVMLETGASRDVVENDYKKYIPKEVYKRHMFFVKQPMHNSLDSIEKYAKQGKHEPWFVKDQYLKQLEDLAPN
;
A
#
# COMPACT_ATOMS: atom_id res chain seq x y z
N MET A 1 31.57 13.15 11.10
CA MET A 1 30.23 12.97 11.66
C MET A 1 30.26 11.68 12.46
N ASP A 2 30.10 11.77 13.76
CA ASP A 2 30.14 10.62 14.66
C ASP A 2 28.71 10.05 14.73
N TYR A 3 28.43 9.00 13.96
CA TYR A 3 27.10 8.40 13.92
C TYR A 3 26.81 7.68 15.24
N SER A 4 25.93 8.25 16.05
CA SER A 4 25.68 7.74 17.40
C SER A 4 24.69 6.58 17.46
N GLN A 5 23.83 6.35 16.43
CA GLN A 5 22.85 5.27 16.47
C GLN A 5 22.28 4.93 15.09
N PHE A 6 21.63 3.77 14.97
CA PHE A 6 20.83 3.40 13.80
C PHE A 6 19.39 3.09 14.20
N ILE A 7 18.46 3.45 13.31
CA ILE A 7 17.05 3.06 13.38
C ILE A 7 16.69 2.17 12.20
N LYS A 8 15.58 1.44 12.33
CA LYS A 8 14.96 0.62 11.29
C LYS A 8 13.65 1.28 10.87
N VAL A 9 13.50 1.53 9.57
CA VAL A 9 12.27 2.06 9.01
C VAL A 9 11.71 1.07 8.00
N TYR A 10 10.56 0.49 8.29
CA TYR A 10 9.82 -0.34 7.34
C TYR A 10 9.08 0.56 6.36
N ASP A 11 9.13 0.22 5.08
CA ASP A 11 8.29 0.81 4.05
C ASP A 11 7.34 -0.24 3.47
N ILE A 12 6.51 0.18 2.53
CA ILE A 12 5.49 -0.69 1.95
C ILE A 12 5.96 -1.49 0.73
N ILE A 13 7.04 -1.03 0.10
CA ILE A 13 7.54 -1.57 -1.16
C ILE A 13 8.51 -2.71 -0.88
N HIS A 14 9.38 -2.56 0.12
CA HIS A 14 10.43 -3.52 0.44
C HIS A 14 10.06 -4.39 1.65
N LYS A 15 10.56 -5.63 1.62
CA LYS A 15 10.36 -6.60 2.71
C LYS A 15 11.26 -6.30 3.92
N ASP A 16 12.49 -5.87 3.64
CA ASP A 16 13.49 -5.60 4.67
C ASP A 16 13.49 -4.10 5.02
N PRO A 17 13.63 -3.74 6.31
CA PRO A 17 13.59 -2.35 6.71
C PRO A 17 14.84 -1.60 6.25
N VAL A 18 14.65 -0.34 5.89
CA VAL A 18 15.72 0.59 5.60
C VAL A 18 16.42 0.96 6.91
N ARG A 19 17.74 0.73 6.96
CA ARG A 19 18.57 1.15 8.09
C ARG A 19 19.01 2.60 7.89
N CYS A 20 18.59 3.48 8.79
CA CYS A 20 18.91 4.90 8.74
C CYS A 20 19.87 5.25 9.89
N ALA A 21 20.98 5.92 9.56
CA ALA A 21 21.91 6.43 10.57
C ALA A 21 21.33 7.73 11.13
N ILE A 22 21.42 7.90 12.46
CA ILE A 22 20.95 9.11 13.15
C ILE A 22 22.03 9.63 14.10
N ASP A 23 22.02 10.94 14.29
CA ASP A 23 22.79 11.65 15.31
C ASP A 23 21.87 12.31 16.35
N LYS A 24 22.46 13.12 17.24
CA LYS A 24 21.73 13.79 18.32
C LYS A 24 20.73 14.85 17.83
N GLU A 25 20.87 15.35 16.61
CA GLU A 25 20.05 16.41 16.06
C GLU A 25 19.06 15.92 15.00
N THR A 26 19.24 14.69 14.51
CA THR A 26 18.39 14.08 13.47
C THR A 26 16.93 14.02 13.91
N ARG A 27 16.06 14.71 13.17
CA ARG A 27 14.61 14.77 13.40
C ARG A 27 13.88 13.75 12.54
N ALA A 28 12.64 13.48 12.91
CA ALA A 28 11.74 12.62 12.13
C ALA A 28 11.58 13.14 10.69
N GLU A 29 11.49 14.46 10.50
CA GLU A 29 11.40 15.08 9.17
C GLU A 29 12.63 14.79 8.30
N ASP A 30 13.84 14.79 8.85
CA ASP A 30 15.07 14.52 8.09
C ASP A 30 15.04 13.11 7.49
N ILE A 31 14.58 12.14 8.28
CA ILE A 31 14.40 10.75 7.80
C ILE A 31 13.29 10.65 6.76
N VAL A 32 12.18 11.36 6.92
CA VAL A 32 11.11 11.40 5.91
C VAL A 32 11.62 11.97 4.59
N VAL A 33 12.41 13.04 4.63
CA VAL A 33 13.00 13.66 3.44
C VAL A 33 13.97 12.70 2.74
N ASP A 34 14.87 12.06 3.49
CA ASP A 34 15.81 11.07 2.96
C ASP A 34 15.08 9.89 2.30
N LEU A 35 14.07 9.32 2.98
CA LEU A 35 13.26 8.23 2.42
C LEU A 35 12.49 8.66 1.17
N CYS A 36 11.88 9.85 1.16
CA CYS A 36 11.21 10.37 -0.03
C CYS A 36 12.17 10.48 -1.22
N GLN A 37 13.41 10.94 -0.99
CA GLN A 37 14.43 10.99 -2.04
C GLN A 37 14.78 9.60 -2.57
N ARG A 38 14.97 8.61 -1.69
CA ARG A 38 15.26 7.21 -2.07
C ARG A 38 14.12 6.59 -2.88
N PHE A 39 12.88 6.88 -2.51
CA PHE A 39 11.69 6.41 -3.22
C PHE A 39 11.28 7.30 -4.40
N LYS A 40 12.09 8.31 -4.76
CA LYS A 40 11.82 9.25 -5.86
C LYS A 40 10.49 10.00 -5.73
N ILE A 41 9.99 10.14 -4.50
CA ILE A 41 8.85 10.98 -4.17
C ILE A 41 9.30 12.43 -4.25
N LYS A 42 8.62 13.21 -5.09
CA LYS A 42 8.91 14.61 -5.35
C LYS A 42 8.66 15.46 -4.09
N PRO A 43 9.38 16.58 -3.94
CA PRO A 43 9.20 17.47 -2.79
C PRO A 43 7.78 17.96 -2.57
N VAL A 44 6.98 18.07 -3.63
CA VAL A 44 5.58 18.50 -3.55
C VAL A 44 4.67 17.52 -2.82
N ALA A 45 5.01 16.22 -2.82
CA ALA A 45 4.23 15.17 -2.15
C ALA A 45 4.85 14.73 -0.82
N ARG A 46 6.10 15.09 -0.52
CA ARG A 46 6.82 14.62 0.69
C ARG A 46 6.09 14.92 2.00
N HIS A 47 5.38 16.05 2.06
CA HIS A 47 4.65 16.49 3.25
C HIS A 47 3.40 15.64 3.54
N LEU A 48 2.99 14.77 2.61
CA LEU A 48 1.95 13.79 2.83
C LEU A 48 2.45 12.60 3.66
N PHE A 49 3.77 12.40 3.75
CA PHE A 49 4.40 11.27 4.41
C PHE A 49 4.85 11.58 5.82
N SER A 50 4.90 10.55 6.66
CA SER A 50 5.33 10.65 8.06
C SER A 50 5.84 9.29 8.53
N LEU A 51 6.55 9.30 9.67
CA LEU A 51 6.84 8.10 10.42
C LEU A 51 5.68 7.76 11.38
N CYS A 52 5.43 6.47 11.55
CA CYS A 52 4.56 5.89 12.58
C CYS A 52 5.40 4.96 13.45
N PHE A 53 5.10 4.84 14.74
CA PHE A 53 5.78 3.83 15.56
C PHE A 53 5.34 2.43 15.10
N HIS A 54 6.32 1.54 14.87
CA HIS A 54 6.06 0.23 14.27
C HIS A 54 5.04 -0.58 15.07
N ASN A 55 4.08 -1.21 14.37
CA ASN A 55 2.96 -1.97 14.94
C ASN A 55 2.01 -1.16 15.85
N THR A 56 2.06 0.17 15.77
CA THR A 56 1.10 1.06 16.45
C THR A 56 0.27 1.83 15.44
N LYS A 57 -0.65 2.67 15.93
CA LYS A 57 -1.36 3.68 15.13
C LYS A 57 -0.89 5.11 15.44
N GLU A 58 0.22 5.24 16.15
CA GLU A 58 0.71 6.52 16.67
C GLU A 58 1.74 7.12 15.73
N TRP A 59 1.45 8.33 15.26
CA TRP A 59 2.32 9.07 14.35
C TRP A 59 3.39 9.85 15.10
N VAL A 60 4.60 9.87 14.53
CA VAL A 60 5.71 10.67 15.05
C VAL A 60 5.54 12.11 14.57
N SER A 61 5.73 13.08 15.47
CA SER A 61 5.79 14.49 15.10
C SER A 61 7.07 14.79 14.32
N PRO A 62 7.01 15.58 13.23
CA PRO A 62 8.17 15.85 12.36
C PRO A 62 9.35 16.49 13.10
N LEU A 63 9.08 17.25 14.17
CA LEU A 63 10.09 17.99 14.94
C LEU A 63 10.78 17.15 16.03
N VAL A 64 10.32 15.93 16.29
CA VAL A 64 10.89 15.07 17.32
C VAL A 64 12.26 14.59 16.87
N ARG A 65 13.25 14.72 17.76
CA ARG A 65 14.57 14.10 17.58
C ARG A 65 14.46 12.61 17.81
N LEU A 66 14.94 11.82 16.86
CA LEU A 66 14.75 10.37 16.91
C LEU A 66 15.64 9.68 17.95
N VAL A 67 16.74 10.32 18.36
CA VAL A 67 17.58 9.86 19.48
C VAL A 67 16.82 9.84 20.82
N ASP A 68 15.82 10.71 20.99
CA ASP A 68 15.01 10.80 22.22
C ASP A 68 13.88 9.73 22.25
N SER A 69 13.68 8.99 21.14
CA SER A 69 12.66 7.96 21.04
C SER A 69 13.01 6.72 21.85
N LYS A 70 12.03 6.17 22.57
CA LYS A 70 12.16 4.88 23.28
C LYS A 70 12.26 3.68 22.34
N THR A 71 11.85 3.83 21.09
CA THR A 71 11.92 2.80 20.05
C THR A 71 12.80 3.24 18.90
N THR A 72 13.43 2.27 18.26
CA THR A 72 14.29 2.46 17.09
C THR A 72 13.64 1.88 15.82
N VAL A 73 12.36 1.52 15.88
CA VAL A 73 11.64 0.86 14.79
C VAL A 73 10.38 1.64 14.42
N PHE A 74 10.30 2.01 13.15
CA PHE A 74 9.25 2.87 12.60
C PHE A 74 8.70 2.33 11.28
N ASP A 75 7.52 2.78 10.91
CA ASP A 75 6.93 2.59 9.58
C ASP A 75 6.90 3.93 8.83
N PHE A 76 7.40 3.96 7.61
CA PHE A 76 7.27 5.09 6.68
C PHE A 76 5.98 4.95 5.88
N ARG A 77 5.08 5.93 6.03
CA ARG A 77 3.72 5.84 5.50
C ARG A 77 3.22 7.19 5.00
N LEU A 78 2.34 7.16 4.01
CA LEU A 78 1.52 8.31 3.66
C LEU A 78 0.47 8.51 4.77
N ARG A 79 0.52 9.66 5.44
CA ARG A 79 -0.31 10.05 6.58
C ARG A 79 -1.50 10.90 6.17
N PHE A 80 -1.26 11.92 5.36
CA PHE A 80 -2.29 12.88 4.97
C PHE A 80 -2.90 12.46 3.63
N LYS A 81 -4.09 11.89 3.68
CA LYS A 81 -4.84 11.44 2.51
C LYS A 81 -5.17 12.62 1.60
N VAL A 82 -4.94 12.46 0.30
CA VAL A 82 -5.36 13.44 -0.71
C VAL A 82 -6.81 13.12 -1.08
N PRO A 83 -7.74 14.09 -1.10
CA PRO A 83 -9.14 13.85 -1.43
C PRO A 83 -9.41 13.32 -2.84
N ASP A 84 -8.43 13.44 -3.74
CA ASP A 84 -8.52 12.98 -5.13
C ASP A 84 -7.18 12.36 -5.54
N PHE A 85 -7.14 11.03 -5.59
CA PHE A 85 -5.93 10.30 -5.96
C PHE A 85 -5.52 10.50 -7.43
N SER A 86 -6.46 10.88 -8.31
CA SER A 86 -6.13 11.20 -9.70
C SER A 86 -5.20 12.41 -9.76
N LYS A 87 -5.44 13.41 -8.91
CA LYS A 87 -4.56 14.58 -8.76
C LYS A 87 -3.20 14.20 -8.19
N LEU A 88 -3.16 13.30 -7.19
CA LEU A 88 -1.89 12.80 -6.65
C LEU A 88 -1.07 12.11 -7.75
N ARG A 89 -1.69 11.33 -8.63
CA ARG A 89 -1.00 10.67 -9.75
C ARG A 89 -0.36 11.69 -10.71
N ILE A 90 -1.12 12.71 -11.13
CA ILE A 90 -0.63 13.76 -12.02
C ILE A 90 0.55 14.50 -11.39
N LEU A 91 0.45 14.78 -10.10
CA LEU A 91 1.47 15.50 -9.33
C LEU A 91 2.75 14.65 -9.17
N ASP A 92 2.57 13.41 -8.72
CA ASP A 92 3.64 12.49 -8.36
C ASP A 92 3.18 11.02 -8.44
N ASN A 93 3.55 10.37 -9.56
CA ASN A 93 3.29 8.94 -9.79
C ASN A 93 3.90 8.03 -8.73
N GLU A 94 5.06 8.37 -8.16
CA GLU A 94 5.74 7.51 -7.17
C GLU A 94 5.02 7.57 -5.83
N ALA A 95 4.60 8.76 -5.40
CA ALA A 95 3.77 8.94 -4.22
C ALA A 95 2.42 8.21 -4.35
N TYR A 96 1.78 8.34 -5.51
CA TYR A 96 0.55 7.61 -5.83
C TYR A 96 0.77 6.08 -5.78
N ASN A 97 1.84 5.59 -6.40
CA ASN A 97 2.15 4.16 -6.43
C ASN A 97 2.44 3.62 -5.02
N PHE A 98 3.20 4.37 -4.22
CA PHE A 98 3.44 4.04 -2.82
C PHE A 98 2.13 3.94 -2.05
N TYR A 99 1.24 4.92 -2.22
CA TYR A 99 -0.06 4.92 -1.54
C TYR A 99 -0.93 3.72 -1.97
N PHE A 100 -0.97 3.37 -3.25
CA PHE A 100 -1.67 2.19 -3.73
C PHE A 100 -1.21 0.93 -2.98
N HIS A 101 0.11 0.72 -2.86
CA HIS A 101 0.66 -0.43 -2.13
C HIS A 101 0.33 -0.37 -0.63
N GLN A 102 0.29 0.82 -0.02
CA GLN A 102 -0.11 1.02 1.37
C GLN A 102 -1.57 0.62 1.58
N ALA A 103 -2.46 1.16 0.76
CA ALA A 103 -3.89 0.88 0.78
C ALA A 103 -4.17 -0.62 0.59
N ARG A 104 -3.53 -1.23 -0.41
CA ARG A 104 -3.60 -2.68 -0.66
C ARG A 104 -3.18 -3.49 0.57
N SER A 105 -2.04 -3.16 1.17
CA SER A 105 -1.55 -3.86 2.36
C SER A 105 -2.50 -3.71 3.54
N ASP A 106 -3.06 -2.52 3.75
CA ASP A 106 -3.99 -2.26 4.84
C ASP A 106 -5.28 -3.05 4.67
N VAL A 107 -5.84 -3.11 3.45
CA VAL A 107 -7.00 -3.95 3.11
C VAL A 107 -6.70 -5.43 3.38
N LEU A 108 -5.57 -5.96 2.89
CA LEU A 108 -5.21 -7.37 3.06
C LEU A 108 -5.02 -7.77 4.54
N ASN A 109 -4.55 -6.82 5.36
CA ASN A 109 -4.31 -7.03 6.78
C ASN A 109 -5.48 -6.62 7.67
N ASN A 110 -6.63 -6.23 7.11
CA ASN A 110 -7.82 -5.74 7.83
C ASN A 110 -7.48 -4.56 8.77
N LYS A 111 -6.62 -3.65 8.29
CA LYS A 111 -6.22 -2.43 9.02
C LYS A 111 -7.13 -1.23 8.74
N VAL A 112 -8.09 -1.36 7.82
CA VAL A 112 -9.09 -0.33 7.49
C VAL A 112 -10.34 -0.58 8.35
N PRO A 113 -10.61 0.24 9.39
CA PRO A 113 -11.68 -0.04 10.36
C PRO A 113 -13.10 -0.02 9.77
N ASP A 114 -13.32 0.80 8.75
CA ASP A 114 -14.64 1.02 8.15
C ASP A 114 -15.11 -0.15 7.28
N ILE A 115 -14.18 -1.03 6.88
CA ILE A 115 -14.48 -2.19 6.02
C ILE A 115 -14.84 -3.39 6.88
N SER A 116 -16.07 -3.87 6.74
CA SER A 116 -16.50 -5.12 7.36
C SER A 116 -16.35 -6.28 6.38
N CYS A 117 -15.50 -7.26 6.72
CA CYS A 117 -15.31 -8.44 5.87
C CYS A 117 -16.60 -9.22 5.56
N GLU A 118 -17.59 -9.19 6.46
CA GLU A 118 -18.86 -9.89 6.23
C GLU A 118 -19.78 -9.11 5.30
N LYS A 119 -19.87 -7.79 5.49
CA LYS A 119 -20.76 -6.94 4.68
C LYS A 119 -20.20 -6.68 3.29
N ASN A 120 -18.88 -6.58 3.17
CA ASN A 120 -18.19 -6.13 1.95
C ASN A 120 -17.42 -7.27 1.26
N LYS A 121 -17.82 -8.52 1.49
CA LYS A 121 -17.12 -9.71 0.95
C LYS A 121 -16.97 -9.66 -0.57
N LYS A 122 -18.03 -9.31 -1.28
CA LYS A 122 -18.05 -9.33 -2.75
C LYS A 122 -17.09 -8.28 -3.31
N GLU A 123 -17.11 -7.09 -2.72
CA GLU A 123 -16.26 -5.97 -3.09
C GLU A 123 -14.79 -6.29 -2.80
N LEU A 124 -14.49 -6.87 -1.63
CA LEU A 124 -13.14 -7.30 -1.27
C LEU A 124 -12.58 -8.38 -2.21
N LEU A 125 -13.42 -9.32 -2.65
CA LEU A 125 -13.02 -10.31 -3.67
C LEU A 125 -12.79 -9.64 -5.02
N GLY A 126 -13.63 -8.68 -5.41
CA GLY A 126 -13.45 -7.88 -6.62
C GLY A 126 -12.14 -7.10 -6.61
N MET A 127 -11.80 -6.46 -5.49
CA MET A 127 -10.52 -5.80 -5.27
C MET A 127 -9.33 -6.77 -5.39
N GLY A 128 -9.46 -7.99 -4.84
CA GLY A 128 -8.45 -9.04 -4.99
C GLY A 128 -8.26 -9.48 -6.45
N VAL A 129 -9.34 -9.64 -7.21
CA VAL A 129 -9.29 -9.97 -8.64
C VAL A 129 -8.66 -8.83 -9.45
N ALA A 130 -9.01 -7.57 -9.16
CA ALA A 130 -8.40 -6.41 -9.79
C ALA A 130 -6.88 -6.39 -9.54
N ASP A 131 -6.43 -6.69 -8.32
CA ASP A 131 -5.01 -6.74 -7.99
C ASP A 131 -4.27 -7.91 -8.66
N MET A 132 -4.91 -9.07 -8.82
CA MET A 132 -4.39 -10.17 -9.64
C MET A 132 -4.17 -9.71 -11.09
N TYR A 133 -5.19 -9.08 -11.68
CA TYR A 133 -5.11 -8.57 -13.04
C TYR A 133 -4.03 -7.50 -13.21
N ARG A 134 -3.88 -6.59 -12.23
CA ARG A 134 -2.77 -5.61 -12.19
C ARG A 134 -1.42 -6.30 -12.24
N VAL A 135 -1.19 -7.36 -11.46
CA VAL A 135 0.08 -8.11 -11.48
C VAL A 135 0.34 -8.72 -12.86
N MET A 136 -0.70 -9.27 -13.51
CA MET A 136 -0.56 -9.80 -14.87
C MET A 136 -0.11 -8.72 -15.84
N LEU A 137 -0.69 -7.52 -15.76
CA LEU A 137 -0.32 -6.39 -16.61
C LEU A 137 1.10 -5.87 -16.35
N GLU A 138 1.52 -5.77 -15.07
CA GLU A 138 2.84 -5.22 -14.71
C GLU A 138 3.99 -6.19 -14.97
N THR A 139 3.77 -7.49 -14.78
CA THR A 139 4.83 -8.51 -14.82
C THR A 139 4.80 -9.37 -16.08
N GLY A 140 3.71 -9.34 -16.84
CA GLY A 140 3.47 -10.25 -17.95
C GLY A 140 3.24 -11.70 -17.51
N ALA A 141 3.03 -11.97 -16.22
CA ALA A 141 2.75 -13.31 -15.71
C ALA A 141 1.44 -13.86 -16.28
N SER A 142 1.42 -15.16 -16.56
CA SER A 142 0.21 -15.84 -17.00
C SER A 142 -0.83 -15.91 -15.87
N ARG A 143 -2.11 -16.04 -16.26
CA ARG A 143 -3.23 -16.23 -15.32
C ARG A 143 -2.95 -17.37 -14.34
N ASP A 144 -2.50 -18.52 -14.85
CA ASP A 144 -2.27 -19.71 -14.02
C ASP A 144 -1.25 -19.46 -12.91
N VAL A 145 -0.17 -18.72 -13.21
CA VAL A 145 0.84 -18.35 -12.22
C VAL A 145 0.24 -17.46 -11.14
N VAL A 146 -0.56 -16.47 -11.52
CA VAL A 146 -1.19 -15.54 -10.58
C VAL A 146 -2.28 -16.22 -9.74
N GLU A 147 -3.08 -17.11 -10.35
CA GLU A 147 -4.14 -17.86 -9.69
C GLU A 147 -3.62 -18.92 -8.71
N ASN A 148 -2.48 -19.54 -8.98
CA ASN A 148 -1.87 -20.47 -8.02
C ASN A 148 -1.56 -19.78 -6.68
N ASP A 149 -1.29 -18.48 -6.71
CA ASP A 149 -1.02 -17.64 -5.56
C ASP A 149 -2.23 -16.82 -5.09
N TYR A 150 -3.45 -17.15 -5.51
CA TYR A 150 -4.65 -16.30 -5.29
C TYR A 150 -4.84 -15.81 -3.85
N LYS A 151 -4.39 -16.60 -2.87
CA LYS A 151 -4.51 -16.33 -1.43
C LYS A 151 -3.83 -15.02 -0.99
N LYS A 152 -2.77 -14.58 -1.68
CA LYS A 152 -2.04 -13.34 -1.33
C LYS A 152 -2.79 -12.06 -1.73
N TYR A 153 -3.91 -12.20 -2.43
CA TYR A 153 -4.76 -11.12 -2.92
C TYR A 153 -6.09 -11.01 -2.14
N ILE A 154 -6.30 -11.88 -1.13
CA ILE A 154 -7.53 -11.89 -0.33
C ILE A 154 -7.22 -11.36 1.08
N PRO A 155 -8.08 -10.51 1.66
CA PRO A 155 -7.98 -10.14 3.07
C PRO A 155 -7.94 -11.35 4.01
N LYS A 156 -7.06 -11.30 5.01
CA LYS A 156 -6.81 -12.44 5.92
C LYS A 156 -8.08 -12.96 6.58
N GLU A 157 -9.05 -12.10 6.90
CA GLU A 157 -10.31 -12.52 7.53
C GLU A 157 -11.25 -13.21 6.54
N VAL A 158 -11.37 -12.69 5.31
CA VAL A 158 -12.18 -13.32 4.25
C VAL A 158 -11.64 -14.71 3.93
N TYR A 159 -10.31 -14.85 3.82
CA TYR A 159 -9.68 -16.15 3.58
C TYR A 159 -9.97 -17.13 4.71
N LYS A 160 -9.80 -16.72 5.99
CA LYS A 160 -10.07 -17.58 7.14
C LYS A 160 -11.50 -18.12 7.19
N ARG A 161 -12.50 -17.31 6.79
CA ARG A 161 -13.92 -17.68 6.87
C ARG A 161 -14.46 -18.41 5.64
N HIS A 162 -13.85 -18.20 4.46
CA HIS A 162 -14.43 -18.63 3.19
C HIS A 162 -13.45 -19.34 2.24
N MET A 163 -12.33 -19.88 2.74
CA MET A 163 -11.25 -20.43 1.90
C MET A 163 -11.71 -21.41 0.81
N PHE A 164 -12.75 -22.20 1.04
CA PHE A 164 -13.23 -23.20 0.08
C PHE A 164 -14.07 -22.63 -1.07
N PHE A 165 -14.61 -21.41 -0.93
CA PHE A 165 -15.61 -20.86 -1.85
C PHE A 165 -15.12 -19.62 -2.61
N VAL A 166 -13.89 -19.18 -2.39
CA VAL A 166 -13.35 -17.94 -3.01
C VAL A 166 -12.61 -18.20 -4.32
N LYS A 167 -12.01 -19.39 -4.51
CA LYS A 167 -11.17 -19.68 -5.68
C LYS A 167 -11.97 -19.64 -7.00
N GLN A 168 -13.09 -20.36 -7.08
CA GLN A 168 -13.88 -20.42 -8.32
C GLN A 168 -14.48 -19.06 -8.73
N PRO A 169 -15.08 -18.27 -7.81
CA PRO A 169 -15.54 -16.93 -8.16
C PRO A 169 -14.44 -16.00 -8.66
N MET A 170 -13.25 -16.06 -8.05
CA MET A 170 -12.10 -15.25 -8.49
C MET A 170 -11.64 -15.66 -9.89
N HIS A 171 -11.53 -16.96 -10.16
CA HIS A 171 -11.19 -17.48 -11.49
C HIS A 171 -12.17 -16.99 -12.56
N ASN A 172 -13.48 -17.17 -12.33
CA ASN A 172 -14.52 -16.76 -13.27
C ASN A 172 -14.50 -15.24 -13.52
N SER A 173 -14.21 -14.45 -12.48
CA SER A 173 -14.15 -12.98 -12.57
C SER A 173 -12.92 -12.53 -13.34
N LEU A 174 -11.74 -13.11 -13.06
CA LEU A 174 -10.50 -12.80 -13.77
C LEU A 174 -10.59 -13.19 -15.25
N ASP A 175 -11.21 -14.36 -15.55
CA ASP A 175 -11.47 -14.79 -16.92
C ASP A 175 -12.36 -13.79 -17.68
N SER A 176 -13.39 -13.29 -17.01
CA SER A 176 -14.28 -12.28 -17.57
C SER A 176 -13.50 -11.00 -17.90
N ILE A 177 -12.69 -10.49 -16.96
CA ILE A 177 -11.88 -9.27 -17.17
C ILE A 177 -10.98 -9.41 -18.39
N GLU A 178 -10.25 -10.53 -18.52
CA GLU A 178 -9.36 -10.74 -19.66
C GLU A 178 -10.11 -10.86 -20.99
N LYS A 179 -11.28 -11.52 -21.00
CA LYS A 179 -12.12 -11.60 -22.20
C LYS A 179 -12.58 -10.22 -22.67
N TYR A 180 -12.99 -9.35 -21.76
CA TYR A 180 -13.37 -7.97 -22.09
C TYR A 180 -12.14 -7.10 -22.45
N ALA A 181 -11.01 -7.27 -21.76
CA ALA A 181 -9.79 -6.51 -22.04
C ALA A 181 -9.12 -6.88 -23.37
N LYS A 182 -9.42 -8.04 -23.96
CA LYS A 182 -9.00 -8.34 -25.35
C LYS A 182 -9.60 -7.37 -26.39
N GLN A 183 -10.59 -6.57 -25.99
CA GLN A 183 -11.19 -5.51 -26.81
C GLN A 183 -10.49 -4.14 -26.64
N GLY A 184 -9.55 -4.01 -25.68
CA GLY A 184 -8.76 -2.80 -25.44
C GLY A 184 -7.75 -2.99 -24.32
N LYS A 185 -6.48 -2.62 -24.54
CA LYS A 185 -5.41 -2.79 -23.53
C LYS A 185 -5.68 -1.87 -22.33
N HIS A 186 -5.99 -2.46 -21.17
CA HIS A 186 -5.98 -1.72 -19.92
C HIS A 186 -4.54 -1.49 -19.45
N GLU A 187 -4.23 -0.27 -19.06
CA GLU A 187 -2.96 0.08 -18.41
C GLU A 187 -2.99 -0.30 -16.92
N PRO A 188 -1.87 -0.73 -16.31
CA PRO A 188 -1.81 -1.03 -14.87
C PRO A 188 -2.34 0.11 -13.98
N TRP A 189 -2.10 1.35 -14.40
CA TRP A 189 -2.55 2.54 -13.69
C TRP A 189 -4.07 2.66 -13.60
N PHE A 190 -4.79 2.25 -14.64
CA PHE A 190 -6.25 2.22 -14.61
C PHE A 190 -6.76 1.25 -13.54
N VAL A 191 -6.12 0.09 -13.41
CA VAL A 191 -6.50 -0.92 -12.41
C VAL A 191 -6.22 -0.42 -10.99
N LYS A 192 -5.10 0.27 -10.77
CA LYS A 192 -4.80 0.94 -9.50
C LYS A 192 -5.84 2.01 -9.15
N ASP A 193 -6.27 2.82 -10.13
CA ASP A 193 -7.30 3.84 -9.93
C ASP A 193 -8.63 3.21 -9.50
N GLN A 194 -9.08 2.16 -10.18
CA GLN A 194 -10.32 1.46 -9.84
C GLN A 194 -10.25 0.82 -8.45
N TYR A 195 -9.09 0.29 -8.07
CA TYR A 195 -8.86 -0.26 -6.74
C TYR A 195 -8.99 0.81 -5.65
N LEU A 196 -8.32 1.95 -5.81
CA LEU A 196 -8.38 3.03 -4.82
C LEU A 196 -9.77 3.68 -4.76
N LYS A 197 -10.44 3.83 -5.90
CA LYS A 197 -11.83 4.30 -5.93
C LYS A 197 -12.77 3.36 -5.17
N GLN A 198 -12.65 2.05 -5.39
CA GLN A 198 -13.44 1.07 -4.65
C GLN A 198 -13.15 1.12 -3.15
N LEU A 199 -11.90 1.40 -2.75
CA LEU A 199 -11.55 1.60 -1.36
C LEU A 199 -12.20 2.85 -0.77
N GLU A 200 -12.21 3.98 -1.48
CA GLU A 200 -12.89 5.21 -1.05
C GLU A 200 -14.40 5.00 -0.88
N ASP A 201 -15.03 4.26 -1.80
CA ASP A 201 -16.46 3.93 -1.71
C ASP A 201 -16.78 3.07 -0.46
N LEU A 202 -15.84 2.20 -0.06
CA LEU A 202 -16.00 1.32 1.11
C LEU A 202 -15.61 2.00 2.43
N ALA A 203 -14.64 2.91 2.39
CA ALA A 203 -14.04 3.58 3.54
C ALA A 203 -13.73 5.05 3.15
N PRO A 204 -14.75 5.93 3.20
CA PRO A 204 -14.59 7.31 2.76
C PRO A 204 -13.69 8.13 3.70
N ASN A 205 -13.60 7.74 4.99
CA ASN A 205 -12.83 8.44 6.02
C ASN A 205 -11.32 8.19 5.96
#